data_AF-M1AJF7-F1
#
_entry.id   AF-M1AJF7-F1
#
_cell.length_a   1.000
_cell.length_b   1.000
_cell.length_c   1.000
_cell.angle_alpha   90.00
_cell.angle_beta   90.00
_cell.angle_gamma   90.00
#
_symmetry.space_group_name_H-M   'P 1'
#
loop_
_entity.id
_entity.type
_entity.pdbx_description
1 polymer ?
#
loop_
_entity_poly.entity_id
_entity_poly.type
_entity_poly.pdbx_seq_one_letter_code
_entity_poly.pdbx_strand_id
1 'polypeptide(L)'
;MEGDGSGMVDINSNESSTFSVISVIFESLAECIACTGSNAEELQLRKHTIILLAFFASSGKCGVEILLNYGLPKGKDFPAIILQSLVCDLDLEESDTAQQPEVFKERTLLIREVLILLNRLVSHPKYSSHALRALTNSREKATLTVDVTSRLSSKRTFFWQDVSMTRQIRESEIIDLAQVLRRRVFTFLGGSNQ
;
A
#
# COMPACT_ATOMS: atom_id res chain seq x y z
N MET A 1 -4.49 -64.05 -2.12
CA MET A 1 -3.85 -63.34 -3.24
C MET A 1 -4.80 -62.22 -3.60
N GLU A 2 -4.68 -61.08 -2.92
CA GLU A 2 -3.80 -59.94 -3.31
C GLU A 2 -4.39 -59.26 -4.55
N GLY A 3 -5.09 -58.14 -4.40
CA GLY A 3 -4.51 -56.78 -4.43
C GLY A 3 -4.97 -56.15 -5.76
N ASP A 4 -5.12 -54.85 -5.98
CA ASP A 4 -4.91 -53.61 -5.26
C ASP A 4 -5.60 -52.56 -6.17
N GLY A 5 -6.34 -51.59 -5.64
CA GLY A 5 -5.87 -50.22 -5.78
C GLY A 5 -6.76 -49.37 -6.70
N SER A 6 -7.80 -48.77 -6.12
CA SER A 6 -8.42 -47.57 -6.69
C SER A 6 -8.81 -46.62 -5.56
N GLY A 7 -7.81 -46.20 -4.79
CA GLY A 7 -7.91 -45.00 -3.98
C GLY A 7 -7.72 -43.79 -4.90
N MET A 8 -8.82 -43.29 -5.48
CA MET A 8 -8.83 -41.99 -6.12
C MET A 8 -8.69 -40.95 -4.99
N VAL A 9 -7.48 -40.45 -4.79
CA VAL A 9 -7.22 -39.37 -3.83
C VAL A 9 -7.94 -38.14 -4.36
N ASP A 10 -8.94 -37.65 -3.63
CA ASP A 10 -9.63 -36.39 -3.89
C ASP A 10 -8.68 -35.21 -3.62
N ILE A 11 -7.80 -34.94 -4.58
CA ILE A 11 -6.89 -33.79 -4.59
C ILE A 11 -7.70 -32.46 -4.60
N ASN A 12 -8.95 -32.48 -5.08
CA ASN A 12 -9.81 -31.29 -5.18
C ASN A 12 -10.36 -30.75 -3.85
N SER A 13 -10.43 -31.54 -2.78
CA SER A 13 -10.99 -31.09 -1.50
C SER A 13 -10.08 -30.11 -0.76
N ASN A 14 -8.77 -30.22 -0.97
CA ASN A 14 -7.75 -29.48 -0.22
C ASN A 14 -7.39 -28.13 -0.85
N GLU A 15 -7.56 -27.99 -2.17
CA GLU A 15 -7.37 -26.72 -2.88
C GLU A 15 -8.47 -25.71 -2.53
N SER A 16 -9.72 -26.18 -2.40
CA SER A 16 -10.86 -25.34 -2.00
C SER A 16 -10.75 -24.80 -0.58
N SER A 17 -10.17 -25.58 0.35
CA SER A 17 -9.95 -25.14 1.74
C SER A 17 -8.78 -24.16 1.84
N THR A 18 -7.69 -24.40 1.10
CA THR A 18 -6.51 -23.53 1.07
C THR A 18 -6.82 -22.17 0.44
N PHE A 19 -7.56 -22.13 -0.66
CA PHE A 19 -7.97 -20.88 -1.30
C PHE A 19 -8.87 -20.02 -0.38
N SER A 20 -9.76 -20.67 0.37
CA SER A 20 -10.59 -20.01 1.39
C SER A 20 -9.74 -19.35 2.48
N VAL A 21 -8.75 -20.07 3.02
CA VAL A 21 -7.83 -19.53 4.04
C VAL A 21 -7.00 -18.35 3.49
N ILE A 22 -6.46 -18.48 2.28
CA ILE A 22 -5.69 -17.41 1.64
C ILE A 22 -6.57 -16.16 1.44
N SER A 23 -7.83 -16.35 1.08
CA SER A 23 -8.76 -15.24 0.86
C SER A 23 -9.06 -14.49 2.16
N VAL A 24 -9.33 -15.22 3.24
CA VAL A 24 -9.50 -14.64 4.57
C VAL A 24 -8.26 -13.83 4.98
N ILE A 25 -7.05 -14.33 4.72
CA ILE A 25 -5.81 -13.60 5.05
C ILE A 25 -5.76 -12.26 4.30
N PHE A 26 -5.98 -12.24 2.98
CA PHE A 26 -5.90 -11.00 2.22
C PHE A 26 -7.01 -10.01 2.56
N GLU A 27 -8.21 -10.51 2.84
CA GLU A 27 -9.32 -9.70 3.34
C GLU A 27 -8.98 -9.06 4.68
N SER A 28 -8.47 -9.82 5.65
CA SER A 28 -8.05 -9.29 6.95
C SER A 28 -6.90 -8.29 6.82
N LEU A 29 -5.94 -8.51 5.91
CA LEU A 29 -4.87 -7.53 5.66
C LEU A 29 -5.43 -6.23 5.06
N ALA A 30 -6.41 -6.32 4.16
CA ALA A 30 -7.08 -5.15 3.60
C ALA A 30 -7.87 -4.38 4.66
N GLU A 31 -8.53 -5.07 5.58
CA GLU A 31 -9.22 -4.48 6.73
C GLU A 31 -8.25 -3.76 7.67
N CYS A 32 -7.09 -4.36 7.98
CA CYS A 32 -6.05 -3.72 8.76
C CYS A 32 -5.63 -2.39 8.14
N ILE A 33 -5.44 -2.31 6.81
CA ILE A 33 -5.05 -1.08 6.11
C ILE A 33 -6.19 -0.04 6.12
N ALA A 34 -7.43 -0.50 5.92
CA ALA A 34 -8.61 0.37 5.89
C ALA A 34 -9.02 0.89 7.26
N CYS A 35 -8.45 0.36 8.35
CA CYS A 35 -8.66 0.88 9.70
C CYS A 35 -8.33 2.37 9.75
N THR A 36 -9.32 3.21 10.05
CA THR A 36 -9.13 4.68 10.19
C THR A 36 -8.78 5.08 11.62
N GLY A 37 -8.27 4.12 12.37
CA GLY A 37 -7.86 4.28 13.76
C GLY A 37 -6.83 5.39 13.93
N SER A 38 -7.03 6.23 14.95
CA SER A 38 -6.17 7.39 15.22
C SER A 38 -5.26 7.19 16.44
N ASN A 39 -5.32 6.04 17.11
CA ASN A 39 -4.38 5.73 18.19
C ASN A 39 -3.06 5.12 17.64
N ALA A 40 -2.05 5.04 18.51
CA ALA A 40 -0.72 4.60 18.10
C ALA A 40 -0.69 3.11 17.72
N GLU A 41 -1.46 2.27 18.41
CA GLU A 41 -1.52 0.82 18.19
C GLU A 41 -2.12 0.48 16.82
N GLU A 42 -3.19 1.16 16.43
CA GLU A 42 -3.85 1.00 15.12
C GLU A 42 -2.93 1.45 13.97
N LEU A 43 -2.22 2.57 14.16
CA LEU A 43 -1.21 3.03 13.20
C LEU A 43 -0.03 2.06 13.10
N GLN A 44 0.41 1.47 14.21
CA GLN A 44 1.43 0.44 14.20
C GLN A 44 0.96 -0.82 13.47
N LEU A 45 -0.27 -1.28 13.71
CA LEU A 45 -0.84 -2.43 12.99
C LEU A 45 -0.82 -2.18 11.48
N ARG A 46 -1.35 -1.04 11.04
CA ARG A 46 -1.34 -0.61 9.62
C ARG A 46 0.08 -0.61 9.06
N LYS A 47 1.03 -0.01 9.77
CA LYS A 47 2.43 0.06 9.35
C LYS A 47 3.03 -1.33 9.14
N HIS A 48 2.84 -2.25 10.09
CA HIS A 48 3.35 -3.63 9.95
C HIS A 48 2.68 -4.38 8.81
N THR A 49 1.38 -4.17 8.58
CA THR A 49 0.68 -4.70 7.41
C THR A 49 1.29 -4.18 6.11
N ILE A 50 1.57 -2.88 6.01
CA ILE A 50 2.21 -2.29 4.82
C ILE A 50 3.63 -2.84 4.62
N ILE A 51 4.41 -3.02 5.68
CA ILE A 51 5.74 -3.66 5.62
C ILE A 51 5.63 -5.08 5.07
N LEU A 52 4.64 -5.86 5.51
CA LEU A 52 4.38 -7.21 4.99
C LEU A 52 4.02 -7.18 3.50
N LEU A 53 3.18 -6.24 3.06
CA LEU A 53 2.87 -6.08 1.64
C LEU A 53 4.11 -5.64 0.84
N ALA A 54 4.96 -4.78 1.40
CA ALA A 54 6.24 -4.41 0.77
C ALA A 54 7.16 -5.62 0.61
N PHE A 55 7.16 -6.52 1.60
CA PHE A 55 7.83 -7.81 1.48
C PHE A 55 7.24 -8.65 0.34
N PHE A 56 5.92 -8.76 0.18
CA PHE A 56 5.32 -9.45 -0.97
C PHE A 56 5.72 -8.81 -2.31
N ALA A 57 5.73 -7.48 -2.42
CA ALA A 57 6.23 -6.77 -3.60
C ALA A 57 7.74 -7.07 -3.88
N SER A 58 8.45 -7.60 -2.89
CA SER A 58 9.85 -8.03 -2.97
C SER A 58 10.03 -9.49 -3.38
N SER A 59 9.02 -10.34 -3.17
CA SER A 59 9.11 -11.81 -3.34
C SER A 59 9.01 -12.27 -4.79
N GLY A 60 9.27 -11.38 -5.76
CA GLY A 60 9.22 -11.66 -7.18
C GLY A 60 7.83 -11.54 -7.79
N LYS A 61 7.64 -12.20 -8.94
CA LYS A 61 6.45 -12.07 -9.79
C LYS A 61 5.14 -12.31 -9.04
N CYS A 62 5.02 -13.43 -8.35
CA CYS A 62 3.76 -13.83 -7.72
C CYS A 62 3.30 -12.83 -6.66
N GLY A 63 4.23 -12.31 -5.85
CA GLY A 63 3.89 -11.34 -4.80
C GLY A 63 3.39 -10.02 -5.37
N VAL A 64 3.97 -9.54 -6.48
CA VAL A 64 3.46 -8.35 -7.19
C VAL A 64 2.09 -8.62 -7.82
N GLU A 65 1.89 -9.78 -8.45
CA GLU A 65 0.62 -10.12 -9.08
C GLU A 65 -0.53 -10.24 -8.07
N ILE A 66 -0.26 -10.78 -6.87
CA ILE A 66 -1.21 -10.80 -5.76
C ILE A 66 -1.61 -9.37 -5.40
N LEU A 67 -0.66 -8.47 -5.17
CA LEU A 67 -0.96 -7.10 -4.76
C LEU A 67 -1.73 -6.30 -5.82
N LEU A 68 -1.50 -6.57 -7.10
CA LEU A 68 -2.13 -5.81 -8.19
C LEU A 68 -3.46 -6.40 -8.66
N ASN A 69 -3.64 -7.71 -8.57
CA ASN A 69 -4.74 -8.41 -9.22
C ASN A 69 -5.65 -9.18 -8.26
N TYR A 70 -5.29 -9.32 -6.97
CA TYR A 70 -6.16 -9.99 -6.02
C TYR A 70 -7.45 -9.19 -5.84
N GLY A 71 -8.57 -9.80 -6.23
CA GLY A 71 -9.90 -9.19 -6.13
C GLY A 71 -10.41 -9.29 -4.70
N LEU A 72 -10.51 -8.16 -4.02
CA LEU A 72 -11.10 -8.09 -2.68
C LEU A 72 -12.64 -7.98 -2.78
N PRO A 73 -13.37 -8.32 -1.69
CA PRO A 73 -14.81 -8.15 -1.63
C PRO A 73 -15.26 -6.75 -2.07
N LYS A 74 -16.45 -6.68 -2.67
CA LYS A 74 -17.05 -5.44 -3.21
C LYS A 74 -16.24 -4.79 -4.35
N GLY A 75 -15.39 -5.55 -5.04
CA GLY A 75 -14.64 -5.05 -6.19
C GLY A 75 -13.51 -4.08 -5.83
N LYS A 76 -13.06 -4.11 -4.57
CA LYS A 76 -11.90 -3.33 -4.14
C LYS A 76 -10.60 -4.02 -4.57
N ASP A 77 -9.54 -3.24 -4.65
CA ASP A 77 -8.17 -3.71 -4.86
C ASP A 77 -7.23 -3.08 -3.82
N PHE A 78 -6.09 -3.72 -3.55
CA PHE A 78 -5.11 -3.18 -2.60
C PHE A 78 -4.63 -1.76 -2.97
N PRO A 79 -4.32 -1.42 -4.24
CA PRO A 79 -3.96 -0.06 -4.62
C PRO A 79 -4.99 0.99 -4.20
N ALA A 80 -6.29 0.73 -4.41
CA ALA A 80 -7.36 1.64 -4.01
C ALA A 80 -7.39 1.83 -2.49
N ILE A 81 -7.36 0.74 -1.73
CA ILE A 81 -7.42 0.78 -0.26
C ILE A 81 -6.20 1.53 0.29
N ILE A 82 -5.01 1.26 -0.23
CA ILE A 82 -3.77 1.93 0.20
C ILE A 82 -3.84 3.43 -0.09
N LEU A 83 -4.30 3.84 -1.29
CA LEU A 83 -4.42 5.26 -1.65
C LEU A 83 -5.44 5.99 -0.77
N GLN A 84 -6.63 5.39 -0.57
CA GLN A 84 -7.67 5.98 0.27
C GLN A 84 -7.20 6.11 1.73
N SER A 85 -6.58 5.06 2.25
CA SER A 85 -5.99 4.99 3.58
C SER A 85 -4.93 6.10 3.79
N LEU A 86 -4.08 6.32 2.80
CA LEU A 86 -3.07 7.38 2.82
C LEU A 86 -3.68 8.79 2.74
N VAL A 87 -4.72 9.01 1.94
CA VAL A 87 -5.42 10.31 1.91
C VAL A 87 -6.04 10.62 3.27
N CYS A 88 -6.70 9.64 3.91
CA CYS A 88 -7.24 9.81 5.25
C CYS A 88 -6.16 10.22 6.27
N ASP A 89 -4.97 9.61 6.20
CA ASP A 89 -3.85 9.97 7.08
C ASP A 89 -3.40 11.41 6.89
N LEU A 90 -3.29 11.86 5.63
CA LEU A 90 -2.89 13.23 5.31
C LEU A 90 -3.95 14.25 5.74
N ASP A 91 -5.23 13.95 5.57
CA ASP A 91 -6.33 14.82 5.98
C ASP A 91 -6.39 14.96 7.52
N LEU A 92 -6.18 13.86 8.25
CA LEU A 92 -6.10 13.89 9.71
C LEU A 92 -4.88 14.68 10.21
N GLU A 93 -3.75 14.59 9.52
CA GLU A 93 -2.55 15.35 9.84
C GLU A 93 -2.71 16.86 9.61
N GLU A 94 -3.44 17.26 8.56
CA GLU A 94 -3.73 18.67 8.29
C GLU A 94 -4.78 19.27 9.25
N SER A 95 -5.71 18.45 9.73
CA SER A 95 -6.82 18.90 10.59
C SER A 95 -6.49 18.99 12.08
N ASP A 96 -5.52 18.21 12.57
CA ASP A 96 -5.34 17.94 13.99
C ASP A 96 -4.01 18.46 14.53
N THR A 97 -4.02 19.75 14.90
CA THR A 97 -2.86 20.44 15.46
C THR A 97 -2.50 20.00 16.88
N ALA A 98 -3.27 19.11 17.50
CA ALA A 98 -3.13 18.71 18.91
C ALA A 98 -2.81 17.22 19.11
N GLN A 99 -2.24 16.55 18.09
CA GLN A 99 -1.91 15.14 18.19
C GLN A 99 -0.85 14.82 19.23
N GLN A 100 -1.07 13.71 19.93
CA GLN A 100 -0.05 13.12 20.80
C GLN A 100 1.22 12.82 19.98
N PRO A 101 2.42 13.14 20.49
CA PRO A 101 3.68 12.96 19.76
C PRO A 101 3.89 11.53 19.22
N GLU A 102 3.39 10.52 19.94
CA GLU A 102 3.50 9.13 19.53
C GLU A 102 2.64 8.79 18.31
N VAL A 103 1.37 9.22 18.31
CA VAL A 103 0.43 9.02 17.19
C VAL A 103 1.00 9.60 15.92
N PHE A 104 1.48 10.82 16.02
CA PHE A 104 2.10 11.53 14.93
C PHE A 104 3.34 10.85 14.39
N LYS A 105 4.24 10.41 15.31
CA LYS A 105 5.44 9.67 14.94
C LYS A 105 5.08 8.40 14.18
N GLU A 106 4.07 7.65 14.64
CA GLU A 106 3.63 6.42 13.97
C GLU A 106 2.99 6.71 12.62
N ARG A 107 2.20 7.79 12.48
CA ARG A 107 1.66 8.19 11.18
C ARG A 107 2.74 8.57 10.18
N THR A 108 3.74 9.34 10.60
CA THR A 108 4.90 9.66 9.74
C THR A 108 5.60 8.39 9.27
N LEU A 109 5.80 7.40 10.16
CA LEU A 109 6.41 6.12 9.79
C LEU A 109 5.51 5.32 8.83
N LEU A 110 4.20 5.29 9.07
CA LEU A 110 3.24 4.64 8.17
C LEU A 110 3.29 5.23 6.76
N ILE A 111 3.23 6.57 6.62
CA ILE A 111 3.33 7.27 5.34
C ILE A 111 4.61 6.87 4.60
N ARG A 112 5.74 6.85 5.31
CA ARG A 112 7.03 6.42 4.75
C ARG A 112 6.97 5.00 4.20
N GLU A 113 6.45 4.04 4.97
CA GLU A 113 6.36 2.63 4.53
C GLU A 113 5.41 2.47 3.34
N VAL A 114 4.30 3.21 3.29
CA VAL A 114 3.40 3.20 2.14
C VAL A 114 4.12 3.69 0.88
N LEU A 115 4.88 4.79 0.98
CA LEU A 115 5.65 5.30 -0.14
C LEU A 115 6.75 4.32 -0.60
N ILE A 116 7.38 3.59 0.32
CA ILE A 116 8.34 2.54 -0.01
C ILE A 116 7.66 1.41 -0.79
N LEU A 117 6.51 0.91 -0.31
CA LEU A 117 5.72 -0.11 -0.99
C LEU A 117 5.35 0.33 -2.41
N LEU A 118 4.79 1.54 -2.56
CA LEU A 118 4.36 2.06 -3.85
C LEU A 118 5.54 2.22 -4.80
N ASN A 119 6.65 2.82 -4.34
CA ASN A 119 7.86 2.95 -5.14
C ASN A 119 8.43 1.60 -5.55
N ARG A 120 8.36 0.58 -4.69
CA ARG A 120 8.80 -0.77 -4.99
C ARG A 120 7.98 -1.40 -6.11
N LEU A 121 6.64 -1.26 -6.06
CA LEU A 121 5.74 -1.74 -7.11
C LEU A 121 6.02 -1.05 -8.46
N VAL A 122 6.08 0.29 -8.48
CA VAL A 122 6.27 1.05 -9.73
C VAL A 122 7.72 1.05 -10.24
N SER A 123 8.66 0.54 -9.45
CA SER A 123 10.06 0.33 -9.85
C SER A 123 10.35 -1.12 -10.26
N HIS A 124 9.38 -2.02 -10.18
CA HIS A 124 9.59 -3.41 -10.54
C HIS A 124 9.95 -3.55 -12.03
N PRO A 125 11.06 -4.22 -12.42
CA PRO A 125 11.56 -4.24 -13.80
C PRO A 125 10.55 -4.70 -14.85
N LYS A 126 9.69 -5.67 -14.50
CA LYS A 126 8.68 -6.25 -15.40
C LYS A 126 7.25 -5.74 -15.18
N TYR A 127 6.96 -5.18 -14.00
CA TYR A 127 5.58 -4.90 -13.57
C TYR A 127 5.31 -3.42 -13.31
N SER A 128 6.32 -2.54 -13.48
CA SER A 128 6.17 -1.10 -13.29
C SER A 128 4.95 -0.50 -14.01
N SER A 129 4.77 -0.83 -15.29
CA SER A 129 3.62 -0.36 -16.08
C SER A 129 2.28 -0.91 -15.59
N HIS A 130 2.26 -2.15 -15.12
CA HIS A 130 1.05 -2.76 -14.54
C HIS A 130 0.70 -2.11 -13.20
N ALA A 131 1.70 -1.87 -12.35
CA ALA A 131 1.51 -1.17 -11.08
C ALA A 131 1.03 0.28 -11.27
N LEU A 132 1.65 1.02 -12.20
CA LEU A 132 1.24 2.38 -12.55
C LEU A 132 -0.19 2.40 -13.10
N ARG A 133 -0.55 1.45 -13.96
CA ARG A 133 -1.93 1.28 -14.44
C ARG A 133 -2.88 0.95 -13.28
N ALA A 134 -2.53 0.06 -12.36
CA ALA A 134 -3.37 -0.29 -11.23
C ALA A 134 -3.66 0.94 -10.33
N LEU A 135 -2.71 1.86 -10.20
CA LEU A 135 -2.86 3.13 -9.50
C LEU A 135 -3.67 4.18 -10.28
N THR A 136 -3.90 4.01 -11.58
CA THR A 136 -4.44 5.06 -12.47
C THR A 136 -5.52 4.61 -13.45
N ASN A 137 -5.99 3.36 -13.38
CA ASN A 137 -6.99 2.79 -14.31
C ASN A 137 -8.41 3.32 -14.11
N SER A 138 -8.64 4.19 -13.13
CA SER A 138 -9.88 4.93 -12.95
C SER A 138 -9.56 6.40 -12.66
N ARG A 139 -10.50 7.29 -13.00
CA ARG A 139 -10.37 8.74 -12.72
C ARG A 139 -10.16 8.99 -11.23
N GLU A 140 -10.88 8.27 -10.37
CA GLU A 140 -10.74 8.37 -8.92
C GLU A 140 -9.33 8.02 -8.47
N LYS A 141 -8.81 6.84 -8.84
CA LYS A 141 -7.47 6.41 -8.44
C LYS A 141 -6.37 7.30 -9.02
N ALA A 142 -6.51 7.74 -10.27
CA ALA A 142 -5.58 8.68 -10.87
C ALA A 142 -5.57 10.03 -10.11
N THR A 143 -6.74 10.54 -9.73
CA THR A 143 -6.87 11.78 -8.95
C THR A 143 -6.24 11.62 -7.57
N LEU A 144 -6.56 10.54 -6.84
CA LEU A 144 -5.99 10.26 -5.52
C LEU A 144 -4.46 10.11 -5.59
N THR A 145 -3.95 9.37 -6.58
CA THR A 145 -2.50 9.19 -6.76
C THR A 145 -1.79 10.52 -7.03
N VAL A 146 -2.38 11.36 -7.89
CA VAL A 146 -1.84 12.70 -8.19
C VAL A 146 -1.91 13.60 -6.97
N ASP A 147 -3.01 13.59 -6.21
CA ASP A 147 -3.17 14.39 -5.00
C ASP A 147 -2.14 14.03 -3.93
N VAL A 148 -2.09 12.75 -3.54
CA VAL A 148 -1.14 12.21 -2.56
C VAL A 148 0.30 12.56 -2.93
N THR A 149 0.70 12.27 -4.17
CA THR A 149 2.06 12.55 -4.61
C THR A 149 2.34 14.05 -4.73
N SER A 150 1.34 14.90 -4.93
CA SER A 150 1.48 16.36 -4.91
C SER A 150 1.66 16.90 -3.50
N ARG A 151 0.82 16.47 -2.55
CA ARG A 151 0.86 16.89 -1.16
C ARG A 151 2.18 16.51 -0.51
N LEU A 152 2.58 15.24 -0.65
CA LEU A 152 3.80 14.69 -0.03
C LEU A 152 5.11 15.17 -0.68
N SER A 153 5.10 15.52 -1.98
CA SER A 153 6.30 16.06 -2.64
C SER A 153 6.47 17.56 -2.49
N SER A 154 5.39 18.26 -2.13
CA SER A 154 5.41 19.70 -1.93
C SER A 154 6.10 20.01 -0.62
N LYS A 155 7.12 20.87 -0.69
CA LYS A 155 7.85 21.41 0.48
C LYS A 155 6.99 22.34 1.35
N ARG A 156 5.65 22.27 1.26
CA ARG A 156 4.79 23.00 2.18
C ARG A 156 5.19 22.49 3.55
N THR A 157 5.62 23.42 4.38
CA THR A 157 5.86 23.24 5.80
C THR A 157 4.65 22.53 6.36
N PHE A 158 4.70 21.21 6.39
CA PHE A 158 4.01 20.47 7.41
C PHE A 158 4.30 21.19 8.72
N PHE A 159 3.28 21.43 9.53
CA PHE A 159 3.35 22.16 10.80
C PHE A 159 4.10 21.33 11.84
N TRP A 160 5.35 21.03 11.52
CA TRP A 160 6.25 20.09 12.17
C TRP A 160 7.24 20.89 13.02
N GLN A 161 6.72 21.77 13.87
CA GLN A 161 7.46 22.88 14.47
C GLN A 161 8.45 22.50 15.58
N ASP A 162 8.76 21.21 15.79
CA ASP A 162 9.67 20.78 16.85
C ASP A 162 10.70 19.76 16.35
N VAL A 163 11.98 20.13 16.50
CA VAL A 163 13.09 19.76 15.62
C VAL A 163 14.05 18.79 16.33
N SER A 164 13.80 17.49 16.18
CA SER A 164 14.84 16.48 16.37
C SER A 164 15.45 16.10 15.00
N MET A 165 16.78 15.91 14.94
CA MET A 165 17.49 15.56 13.70
C MET A 165 16.90 14.30 13.03
N THR A 166 16.54 13.29 13.84
CA THR A 166 15.90 12.04 13.37
C THR A 166 14.57 12.27 12.66
N ARG A 167 13.87 13.34 13.00
CA ARG A 167 12.60 13.71 12.37
C ARG A 167 12.84 14.40 11.02
N GLN A 168 13.78 15.34 10.95
CA GLN A 168 14.14 16.00 9.68
C GLN A 168 14.61 15.00 8.61
N ILE A 169 15.40 13.99 9.00
CA ILE A 169 15.84 12.93 8.08
C ILE A 169 14.63 12.16 7.51
N ARG A 170 13.68 11.78 8.36
CA ARG A 170 12.47 11.06 7.92
C ARG A 170 11.60 11.91 7.00
N GLU A 171 11.48 13.21 7.27
CA GLU A 171 10.75 14.14 6.41
C GLU A 171 11.40 14.28 5.04
N SER A 172 12.72 14.45 4.98
CA SER A 172 13.44 14.48 3.70
C SER A 172 13.26 13.18 2.90
N GLU A 173 13.27 12.04 3.58
CA GLU A 173 13.07 10.75 2.93
C GLU A 173 11.65 10.60 2.37
N ILE A 174 10.61 11.04 3.09
CA ILE A 174 9.23 11.05 2.60
C ILE A 174 9.12 11.93 1.35
N ILE A 175 9.70 13.12 1.37
CA ILE A 175 9.69 14.05 0.23
C ILE A 175 10.39 13.40 -0.97
N ASP A 176 11.56 12.80 -0.78
CA ASP A 176 12.32 12.16 -1.85
C ASP A 176 11.56 10.96 -2.45
N LEU A 177 11.01 10.09 -1.60
CA LEU A 177 10.17 8.96 -2.01
C LEU A 177 8.93 9.44 -2.78
N ALA A 178 8.27 10.48 -2.31
CA ALA A 178 7.10 11.06 -2.97
C ALA A 178 7.46 11.69 -4.31
N GLN A 179 8.60 12.37 -4.43
CA GLN A 179 9.08 12.94 -5.69
C GLN A 179 9.43 11.87 -6.72
N VAL A 180 10.04 10.75 -6.31
CA VAL A 180 10.31 9.62 -7.20
C VAL A 180 9.00 9.02 -7.71
N LEU A 181 8.05 8.76 -6.83
CA LEU A 181 6.74 8.23 -7.21
C LEU A 181 5.98 9.19 -8.13
N ARG A 182 5.95 10.48 -7.77
CA ARG A 182 5.34 11.56 -8.58
C ARG A 182 5.90 11.55 -9.99
N ARG A 183 7.23 11.58 -10.15
CA ARG A 183 7.85 11.60 -11.49
C ARG A 183 7.40 10.41 -12.33
N ARG A 184 7.36 9.21 -11.76
CA ARG A 184 6.91 8.00 -12.47
C ARG A 184 5.44 8.07 -12.87
N VAL A 185 4.57 8.52 -11.97
CA VAL A 185 3.13 8.66 -12.21
C VAL A 185 2.86 9.70 -13.31
N PHE A 186 3.47 10.87 -13.22
CA PHE A 186 3.28 11.94 -14.21
C PHE A 186 3.83 11.55 -15.59
N THR A 187 5.00 10.91 -15.66
CA THR A 187 5.53 10.38 -16.93
C THR A 187 4.58 9.33 -17.53
N PHE A 188 4.03 8.45 -16.70
CA PHE A 188 3.07 7.43 -17.16
C PHE A 188 1.79 8.06 -17.70
N LEU A 189 1.16 8.96 -16.95
CA LEU A 189 -0.07 9.65 -17.36
C LEU A 189 0.14 10.53 -18.60
N GLY A 190 1.28 11.22 -18.69
CA GLY A 190 1.65 12.04 -19.85
C GLY A 190 1.99 11.23 -21.11
N GLY A 191 2.52 10.01 -20.94
CA GLY A 191 2.81 9.07 -22.03
C GLY A 191 1.61 8.20 -22.46
N SER A 192 0.48 8.24 -21.74
CA SER A 192 -0.71 7.42 -22.00
C SER A 192 -1.63 8.00 -23.10
N ASN A 193 -1.22 9.08 -23.78
CA ASN A 193 -1.95 9.75 -24.86
C ASN A 193 -1.35 9.47 -26.26
N GLN A 194 -0.77 8.30 -26.49
CA GLN A 194 -0.36 7.82 -27.83
C GLN A 194 -1.03 6.50 -28.16
#